data_AF-A0A966XTR7-F1
#
_entry.id   AF-A0A966XTR7-F1
#
_cell.length_a   1.000
_cell.length_b   1.000
_cell.length_c   1.000
_cell.angle_alpha   90.00
_cell.angle_beta   90.00
_cell.angle_gamma   90.00
#
_symmetry.space_group_name_H-M   'P 1'
#
loop_
_entity.id
_entity.type
_entity.pdbx_description
1 polymer ?
#
loop_
_entity_poly.entity_id
_entity_poly.type
_entity_poly.pdbx_seq_one_letter_code
_entity_poly.pdbx_strand_id
1 'polypeptide(L)'
;MTPPVLQSPAIAATGLPQAWRGRQCWRLLDTDFADGTRFFELWQAWACDAQAATLLHFVAIAAEVPDRATLIARMARYPAIAAQAAELDRQYFGLLPGFHRLELQQQRLRLTLCIGPLQPMLSAQRFVADTVFLATHGWDRWRLKALARLCRRGTALSVPAQALQLHGALIDTGFVLGPLVSDPGADEATTRAGSYQPRWDPGSSRSVWRNAPMAVGDCTVIGAGLAGAMVAQALSRRAWQVRVLDAAQQPAA
;
A
#
# COMPACT_ATOMS: atom_id res chain seq x y z
N MET A 1 12.15 18.15 -25.24
CA MET A 1 12.70 17.16 -24.29
C MET A 1 11.52 16.49 -23.60
N THR A 2 11.31 15.20 -23.85
CA THR A 2 10.30 14.41 -23.14
C THR A 2 10.71 14.37 -21.65
N PRO A 3 9.85 14.78 -20.71
CA PRO A 3 10.22 14.78 -19.30
C PRO A 3 10.53 13.35 -18.84
N PRO A 4 11.49 13.15 -17.91
CA PRO A 4 11.85 11.82 -17.45
C PRO A 4 10.62 11.14 -16.84
N VAL A 5 10.38 9.89 -17.28
CA VAL A 5 9.44 9.01 -16.61
C VAL A 5 9.96 8.77 -15.21
N LEU A 6 9.08 8.86 -14.23
CA LEU A 6 9.36 8.51 -12.85
C LEU A 6 9.65 7.00 -12.80
N GLN A 7 10.93 6.62 -12.77
CA GLN A 7 11.36 5.23 -12.72
C GLN A 7 12.01 4.96 -11.37
N SER A 8 11.39 4.06 -10.61
CA SER A 8 11.83 3.71 -9.26
C SER A 8 12.60 2.38 -9.26
N PRO A 9 13.82 2.33 -8.71
CA PRO A 9 14.55 1.06 -8.54
C PRO A 9 13.81 0.17 -7.54
N ALA A 10 13.05 0.78 -6.61
CA ALA A 10 12.23 0.06 -5.64
C ALA A 10 11.10 -0.73 -6.29
N ILE A 11 10.46 -0.16 -7.32
CA ILE A 11 9.42 -0.86 -8.09
C ILE A 11 10.05 -2.03 -8.85
N ALA A 12 11.14 -1.77 -9.58
CA ALA A 12 11.85 -2.79 -10.36
C ALA A 12 12.35 -3.96 -9.50
N ALA A 13 12.89 -3.67 -8.31
CA ALA A 13 13.39 -4.68 -7.37
C ALA A 13 12.30 -5.63 -6.82
N THR A 14 11.02 -5.33 -7.03
CA THR A 14 9.89 -6.12 -6.51
C THR A 14 9.15 -6.92 -7.57
N GLY A 15 9.68 -7.00 -8.80
CA GLY A 15 9.05 -7.73 -9.90
C GLY A 15 7.80 -7.06 -10.44
N LEU A 16 7.58 -5.79 -10.10
CA LEU A 16 6.56 -4.94 -10.70
C LEU A 16 7.09 -4.35 -12.02
N PRO A 17 6.22 -4.17 -13.03
CA PRO A 17 4.77 -4.34 -12.98
C PRO A 17 4.26 -5.79 -13.17
N GLN A 18 5.10 -6.75 -13.57
CA GLN A 18 4.64 -8.08 -13.96
C GLN A 18 3.86 -8.81 -12.85
N ALA A 19 4.27 -8.64 -11.58
CA ALA A 19 3.70 -9.37 -10.46
C ALA A 19 2.22 -9.00 -10.17
N TRP A 20 1.79 -7.75 -10.44
CA TRP A 20 0.41 -7.31 -10.17
C TRP A 20 -0.58 -7.61 -11.29
N ARG A 21 -0.11 -8.11 -12.44
CA ARG A 21 -0.97 -8.23 -13.61
C ARG A 21 -2.04 -9.29 -13.43
N GLY A 22 -3.27 -8.97 -13.84
CA GLY A 22 -4.43 -9.86 -13.73
C GLY A 22 -4.90 -10.13 -12.29
N ARG A 23 -4.36 -9.43 -11.28
CA ARG A 23 -4.79 -9.56 -9.89
C ARG A 23 -6.01 -8.67 -9.61
N GLN A 24 -6.92 -9.11 -8.75
CA GLN A 24 -8.04 -8.26 -8.35
C GLN A 24 -7.60 -7.13 -7.40
N CYS A 25 -6.61 -7.38 -6.55
CA CYS A 25 -6.10 -6.42 -5.59
C CYS A 25 -4.59 -6.62 -5.42
N TRP A 26 -3.85 -5.52 -5.41
CA TRP A 26 -2.43 -5.48 -5.05
C TRP A 26 -2.22 -4.56 -3.86
N ARG A 27 -1.60 -5.06 -2.78
CA ARG A 27 -1.39 -4.31 -1.54
C ARG A 27 0.09 -4.02 -1.36
N LEU A 28 0.43 -2.75 -1.30
CA LEU A 28 1.80 -2.29 -1.06
C LEU A 28 1.92 -1.68 0.33
N LEU A 29 3.02 -1.97 1.01
CA LEU A 29 3.43 -1.30 2.25
C LEU A 29 4.69 -0.47 1.99
N ASP A 30 4.58 0.84 2.04
CA ASP A 30 5.72 1.74 2.16
C ASP A 30 5.95 2.09 3.62
N THR A 31 7.11 1.70 4.15
CA THR A 31 7.42 1.88 5.57
C THR A 31 8.00 3.26 5.90
N ASP A 32 8.19 4.11 4.88
CA ASP A 32 8.53 5.53 5.03
C ASP A 32 8.01 6.33 3.84
N PHE A 33 6.88 7.02 3.97
CA PHE A 33 6.27 7.80 2.88
C PHE A 33 7.20 8.89 2.34
N ALA A 34 8.17 9.34 3.14
CA ALA A 34 9.16 10.36 2.76
C ALA A 34 8.49 11.56 2.05
N ASP A 35 8.86 11.81 0.79
CA ASP A 35 8.35 12.91 -0.03
C ASP A 35 7.23 12.50 -1.01
N GLY A 36 6.66 11.30 -0.85
CA GLY A 36 5.59 10.76 -1.68
C GLY A 36 6.00 10.33 -3.08
N THR A 37 7.28 10.44 -3.47
CA THR A 37 7.74 10.12 -4.83
C THR A 37 7.41 8.67 -5.22
N ARG A 38 7.69 7.70 -4.33
CA ARG A 38 7.39 6.28 -4.59
C ARG A 38 5.90 6.00 -4.78
N PHE A 39 5.03 6.77 -4.11
CA PHE A 39 3.59 6.64 -4.30
C PHE A 39 3.17 7.09 -5.71
N PHE A 40 3.66 8.23 -6.17
CA PHE A 40 3.35 8.74 -7.51
C PHE A 40 3.99 7.92 -8.63
N GLU A 41 5.21 7.43 -8.44
CA GLU A 41 5.87 6.45 -9.33
C GLU A 41 5.00 5.21 -9.51
N LEU A 42 4.55 4.62 -8.40
CA LEU A 42 3.74 3.42 -8.44
C LEU A 42 2.36 3.69 -9.04
N TRP A 43 1.73 4.81 -8.69
CA TRP A 43 0.43 5.20 -9.26
C TRP A 43 0.55 5.37 -10.78
N GLN A 44 1.58 6.06 -11.27
CA GLN A 44 1.81 6.21 -12.70
C GLN A 44 2.02 4.85 -13.38
N ALA A 45 2.91 4.01 -12.85
CA ALA A 45 3.18 2.68 -13.41
C ALA A 45 1.92 1.80 -13.45
N TRP A 46 1.08 1.87 -12.40
CA TRP A 46 -0.19 1.15 -12.33
C TRP A 46 -1.23 1.70 -13.31
N ALA A 47 -1.35 3.03 -13.43
CA ALA A 47 -2.31 3.66 -14.33
C ALA A 47 -1.97 3.44 -15.81
N CYS A 48 -0.68 3.31 -16.15
CA CYS A 48 -0.21 3.04 -17.51
C CYS A 48 -0.25 1.56 -17.90
N ASP A 49 -0.42 0.63 -16.96
CA ASP A 49 -0.46 -0.81 -17.24
C ASP A 49 -1.92 -1.29 -17.41
N ALA A 50 -2.31 -1.56 -18.65
CA ALA A 50 -3.66 -2.04 -18.98
C ALA A 50 -4.02 -3.39 -18.32
N GLN A 51 -3.01 -4.17 -17.91
CA GLN A 51 -3.19 -5.44 -17.21
C GLN A 51 -3.02 -5.31 -15.71
N ALA A 52 -2.82 -4.11 -15.17
CA ALA A 52 -2.59 -3.88 -13.75
C ALA A 52 -3.73 -4.41 -12.88
N ALA A 53 -3.44 -4.57 -11.59
CA ALA A 53 -4.44 -5.04 -10.64
C ALA A 53 -5.69 -4.13 -10.64
N THR A 54 -6.88 -4.71 -10.50
CA THR A 54 -8.14 -3.94 -10.54
C THR A 54 -8.17 -2.84 -9.47
N LEU A 55 -7.72 -3.19 -8.25
CA LEU A 55 -7.57 -2.31 -7.10
C LEU A 55 -6.10 -2.26 -6.66
N LEU A 56 -5.56 -1.06 -6.46
CA LEU A 56 -4.27 -0.83 -5.83
C LEU A 56 -4.50 -0.26 -4.42
N HIS A 57 -3.96 -0.90 -3.40
CA HIS A 57 -3.98 -0.40 -2.02
C HIS A 57 -2.56 -0.10 -1.57
N PHE A 58 -2.23 1.19 -1.51
CA PHE A 58 -0.97 1.71 -1.02
C PHE A 58 -1.11 2.08 0.46
N VAL A 59 -0.41 1.37 1.35
CA VAL A 59 -0.32 1.71 2.77
C VAL A 59 1.03 2.35 3.00
N ALA A 60 1.05 3.61 3.43
CA ALA A 60 2.28 4.35 3.68
C ALA A 60 2.39 4.71 5.16
N ILE A 61 3.58 4.59 5.74
CA ILE A 61 3.86 5.06 7.09
C ILE A 61 4.69 6.33 6.99
N ALA A 62 4.25 7.42 7.62
CA ALA A 62 5.02 8.66 7.73
C ALA A 62 5.27 8.94 9.22
N ALA A 63 6.50 9.28 9.60
CA ALA A 63 6.80 9.61 10.99
C ALA A 63 6.02 10.84 11.47
N GLU A 64 5.90 11.84 10.60
CA GLU A 64 5.22 13.11 10.81
C GLU A 64 4.21 13.37 9.69
N VAL A 65 3.31 14.35 9.88
CA VAL A 65 2.35 14.76 8.85
C VAL A 65 3.12 15.27 7.63
N PRO A 66 3.02 14.64 6.44
CA PRO A 66 3.78 15.10 5.29
C PRO A 66 3.24 16.42 4.78
N ASP A 67 4.13 17.39 4.58
CA ASP A 67 3.77 18.74 4.17
C ASP A 67 3.13 18.75 2.77
N ARG A 68 1.87 19.18 2.72
CA ARG A 68 1.07 19.24 1.50
C ARG A 68 1.72 20.12 0.44
N ALA A 69 2.16 21.33 0.83
CA ALA A 69 2.68 22.30 -0.12
C ALA A 69 3.95 21.79 -0.81
N THR A 70 4.87 21.21 -0.03
CA THR A 70 6.11 20.60 -0.52
C THR A 70 5.82 19.41 -1.42
N LEU A 71 4.92 18.52 -1.01
CA LEU A 71 4.52 17.34 -1.79
C LEU A 71 3.98 17.75 -3.16
N ILE A 72 2.99 18.65 -3.19
CA ILE A 72 2.35 19.08 -4.45
C ILE A 72 3.30 19.89 -5.33
N ALA A 73 4.07 20.82 -4.75
CA ALA A 73 5.05 21.61 -5.50
C ALA A 73 6.15 20.74 -6.14
N ARG A 74 6.56 19.66 -5.46
CA ARG A 74 7.50 18.68 -6.02
C ARG A 74 6.88 17.95 -7.21
N MET A 75 5.66 17.46 -7.07
CA MET A 75 4.99 16.71 -8.14
C MET A 75 4.62 17.57 -9.35
N ALA A 76 4.38 18.87 -9.15
CA ALA A 76 4.15 19.82 -10.23
C ALA A 76 5.32 19.92 -11.24
N ARG A 77 6.53 19.47 -10.86
CA ARG A 77 7.71 19.39 -11.76
C ARG A 77 7.60 18.28 -12.81
N TYR A 78 6.64 17.37 -12.66
CA TYR A 78 6.46 16.21 -13.53
C TYR A 78 5.09 16.31 -14.24
N PRO A 79 5.02 16.88 -15.46
CA PRO A 79 3.76 17.07 -16.17
C PRO A 79 2.95 15.77 -16.35
N ALA A 80 3.65 14.64 -16.47
CA ALA A 80 3.04 13.32 -16.66
C ALA A 80 2.24 12.80 -15.46
N ILE A 81 2.35 13.44 -14.28
CA ILE A 81 1.57 13.11 -13.08
C ILE A 81 0.74 14.28 -12.54
N ALA A 82 0.61 15.37 -13.31
CA ALA A 82 -0.07 16.58 -12.85
C ALA A 82 -1.54 16.32 -12.47
N ALA A 83 -2.24 15.46 -13.23
CA ALA A 83 -3.62 15.09 -12.94
C ALA A 83 -3.74 14.29 -11.62
N GLN A 84 -2.83 13.34 -11.40
CA GLN A 84 -2.74 12.57 -10.15
C GLN A 84 -2.47 13.48 -8.96
N ALA A 85 -1.54 14.45 -9.11
CA ALA A 85 -1.22 15.40 -8.06
C ALA A 85 -2.43 16.27 -7.69
N ALA A 86 -3.15 16.79 -8.69
CA ALA A 86 -4.37 17.58 -8.48
C ALA A 86 -5.50 16.75 -7.85
N GLU A 87 -5.61 15.46 -8.17
CA GLU A 87 -6.57 14.57 -7.53
C GLU A 87 -6.24 14.32 -6.05
N LEU A 88 -4.97 14.01 -5.74
CA LEU A 88 -4.53 13.87 -4.36
C LEU A 88 -4.79 15.15 -3.56
N ASP A 89 -4.43 16.30 -4.13
CA ASP A 89 -4.51 17.60 -3.48
C ASP A 89 -5.92 17.93 -2.94
N ARG A 90 -6.96 17.60 -3.71
CA ARG A 90 -8.36 17.81 -3.33
C ARG A 90 -8.79 17.05 -2.08
N GLN A 91 -8.12 15.94 -1.76
CA GLN A 91 -8.43 15.12 -0.59
C GLN A 91 -7.39 15.25 0.53
N TYR A 92 -6.28 15.94 0.27
CA TYR A 92 -5.14 16.02 1.18
C TYR A 92 -5.34 17.13 2.22
N PHE A 93 -6.33 16.99 3.10
CA PHE A 93 -6.62 17.95 4.16
C PHE A 93 -7.00 17.25 5.46
N GLY A 94 -6.86 17.96 6.59
CA GLY A 94 -7.25 17.42 7.91
C GLY A 94 -6.35 16.29 8.43
N LEU A 95 -5.14 16.15 7.88
CA LEU A 95 -4.19 15.11 8.30
C LEU A 95 -3.61 15.43 9.68
N LEU A 96 -3.74 14.47 10.59
CA LEU A 96 -3.25 14.49 11.97
C LEU A 96 -2.58 13.15 12.28
N PRO A 97 -1.86 12.98 13.39
CA PRO A 97 -1.39 11.66 13.80
C PRO A 97 -2.53 10.62 13.82
N GLY A 98 -2.35 9.47 13.18
CA GLY A 98 -3.38 8.44 13.02
C GLY A 98 -3.45 7.81 11.63
N PHE A 99 -4.63 7.32 11.25
CA PHE A 99 -4.87 6.59 9.99
C PHE A 99 -5.82 7.37 9.08
N HIS A 100 -5.36 7.71 7.89
CA HIS A 100 -6.13 8.47 6.91
C HIS A 100 -6.27 7.66 5.64
N ARG A 101 -7.50 7.51 5.15
CA ARG A 101 -7.78 6.81 3.89
C ARG A 101 -8.28 7.79 2.85
N LEU A 102 -7.56 7.84 1.73
CA LEU A 102 -7.87 8.62 0.55
C LEU A 102 -8.24 7.65 -0.57
N GLU A 103 -9.38 7.90 -1.22
CA GLU A 103 -9.89 7.06 -2.32
C GLU A 103 -9.71 7.83 -3.63
N LEU A 104 -8.80 7.36 -4.47
CA LEU A 104 -8.30 8.01 -5.69
C LEU A 104 -8.62 7.13 -6.91
N GLN A 105 -8.46 7.68 -8.12
CA GLN A 105 -8.73 7.01 -9.39
C GLN A 105 -10.08 6.29 -9.37
N GLN A 106 -11.15 7.03 -9.10
CA GLN A 106 -12.51 6.47 -9.02
C GLN A 106 -12.59 5.26 -8.07
N GLN A 107 -11.93 5.34 -6.91
CA GLN A 107 -11.87 4.31 -5.85
C GLN A 107 -11.10 3.03 -6.23
N ARG A 108 -10.38 3.03 -7.36
CA ARG A 108 -9.49 1.93 -7.75
C ARG A 108 -8.09 2.06 -7.16
N LEU A 109 -7.74 3.22 -6.63
CA LEU A 109 -6.53 3.44 -5.85
C LEU A 109 -6.90 3.87 -4.43
N ARG A 110 -6.39 3.16 -3.43
CA ARG A 110 -6.53 3.53 -2.02
C ARG A 110 -5.18 3.88 -1.45
N LEU A 111 -5.03 5.10 -0.96
CA LEU A 111 -3.89 5.50 -0.14
C LEU A 111 -4.33 5.47 1.33
N THR A 112 -3.70 4.62 2.14
CA THR A 112 -3.82 4.64 3.60
C THR A 112 -2.55 5.22 4.18
N LEU A 113 -2.59 6.49 4.57
CA LEU A 113 -1.48 7.19 5.20
C LEU A 113 -1.55 7.01 6.72
N CYS A 114 -0.53 6.38 7.27
CA CYS A 114 -0.38 6.08 8.69
C CYS A 114 0.64 7.04 9.28
N ILE A 115 0.18 8.04 10.03
CA ILE A 115 1.01 9.13 10.52
C ILE A 115 1.36 8.87 12.00
N GLY A 116 2.64 8.64 12.27
CA GLY A 116 3.20 8.46 13.60
C GLY A 116 4.36 7.47 13.63
N PRO A 117 4.82 7.09 14.85
CA PRO A 117 6.00 6.25 15.00
C PRO A 117 5.85 4.87 14.35
N LEU A 118 6.92 4.41 13.69
CA LEU A 118 6.93 3.19 12.87
C LEU A 118 6.39 1.93 13.58
N GLN A 119 6.84 1.67 14.81
CA GLN A 119 6.46 0.45 15.54
C GLN A 119 4.95 0.40 15.86
N PRO A 120 4.33 1.43 16.48
CA PRO A 120 2.88 1.51 16.64
C PRO A 120 2.13 1.37 15.31
N MET A 121 2.58 2.09 14.27
CA MET A 121 1.92 2.08 12.97
C MET A 121 1.94 0.68 12.33
N LEU A 122 3.06 -0.03 12.36
CA LEU A 122 3.17 -1.42 11.91
C LEU A 122 2.30 -2.36 12.76
N SER A 123 2.30 -2.19 14.08
CA SER A 123 1.60 -3.07 15.03
C SER A 123 0.08 -3.00 14.87
N ALA A 124 -0.45 -1.80 14.59
CA ALA A 124 -1.87 -1.57 14.36
C ALA A 124 -2.39 -2.12 13.03
N GLN A 125 -1.51 -2.36 12.04
CA GLN A 125 -1.92 -2.84 10.72
C GLN A 125 -2.57 -4.22 10.78
N ARG A 126 -3.67 -4.34 10.01
CA ARG A 126 -4.40 -5.59 9.79
C ARG A 126 -4.58 -5.84 8.29
N PHE A 127 -3.51 -6.20 7.61
CA PHE A 127 -3.53 -6.66 6.22
C PHE A 127 -2.30 -7.51 5.92
N VAL A 128 -2.24 -8.04 4.70
CA VAL A 128 -1.09 -8.77 4.17
C VAL A 128 -0.58 -8.03 2.94
N ALA A 129 0.68 -7.64 2.95
CA ALA A 129 1.35 -6.96 1.85
C ALA A 129 1.77 -7.95 0.76
N ASP A 130 1.59 -7.56 -0.49
CA ASP A 130 2.13 -8.24 -1.67
C ASP A 130 3.55 -7.71 -1.97
N THR A 131 3.75 -6.41 -1.74
CA THR A 131 5.04 -5.71 -1.90
C THR A 131 5.34 -4.85 -0.68
N VAL A 132 6.61 -4.76 -0.28
CA VAL A 132 7.11 -3.88 0.78
C VAL A 132 8.25 -3.02 0.24
N PHE A 133 8.19 -1.71 0.50
CA PHE A 133 9.31 -0.79 0.38
C PHE A 133 9.87 -0.50 1.77
N LEU A 134 11.13 -0.87 2.00
CA LEU A 134 11.77 -0.73 3.31
C LEU A 134 12.36 0.67 3.49
N ALA A 135 12.08 1.28 4.65
CA ALA A 135 12.72 2.50 5.10
C ALA A 135 14.23 2.29 5.30
N THR A 136 15.01 3.35 5.16
CA THR A 136 16.47 3.29 5.27
C THR A 136 16.96 3.05 6.69
N HIS A 137 16.20 3.48 7.70
CA HIS A 137 16.63 3.51 9.09
C HIS A 137 15.47 3.21 10.06
N GLY A 138 15.77 3.25 11.35
CA GLY A 138 14.75 3.03 12.38
C GLY A 138 14.34 1.56 12.52
N TRP A 139 15.22 0.61 12.21
CA TRP A 139 14.92 -0.81 12.33
C TRP A 139 15.58 -1.44 13.56
N ASP A 140 14.79 -2.24 14.27
CA ASP A 140 15.22 -3.15 15.32
C ASP A 140 14.54 -4.52 15.12
N ARG A 141 14.89 -5.48 15.96
CA ARG A 141 14.33 -6.85 15.89
C ARG A 141 12.80 -6.87 16.02
N TRP A 142 12.21 -5.97 16.80
CA TRP A 142 10.77 -5.92 17.05
C TRP A 142 10.01 -5.32 15.86
N ARG A 143 10.57 -4.28 15.24
CA ARG A 143 10.03 -3.65 14.03
C ARG A 143 10.06 -4.61 12.85
N LEU A 144 11.15 -5.36 12.70
CA LEU A 144 11.24 -6.41 11.67
C LEU A 144 10.25 -7.56 11.90
N LYS A 145 10.03 -7.97 13.15
CA LYS A 145 8.96 -8.95 13.48
C LYS A 145 7.57 -8.40 13.17
N ALA A 146 7.31 -7.12 13.48
CA ALA A 146 6.06 -6.46 13.18
C ALA A 146 5.82 -6.37 11.66
N LEU A 147 6.87 -6.07 10.89
CA LEU A 147 6.85 -6.10 9.43
C LEU A 147 6.58 -7.52 8.89
N ALA A 148 7.30 -8.53 9.39
CA ALA A 148 7.14 -9.93 8.96
C ALA A 148 5.71 -10.45 9.20
N ARG A 149 5.00 -9.95 10.22
CA ARG A 149 3.57 -10.28 10.45
C ARG A 149 2.66 -9.81 9.33
N LEU A 150 3.03 -8.74 8.61
CA LEU A 150 2.30 -8.20 7.48
C LEU A 150 2.68 -8.88 6.16
N CYS A 151 3.60 -9.83 6.16
CA CYS A 151 4.06 -10.52 4.96
C CYS A 151 3.43 -11.92 4.82
N ARG A 152 3.24 -12.36 3.57
CA ARG A 152 2.99 -13.76 3.20
C ARG A 152 4.22 -14.32 2.50
N ARG A 153 4.34 -15.64 2.43
CA ARG A 153 5.38 -16.27 1.61
C ARG A 153 5.32 -15.70 0.19
N GLY A 154 6.46 -15.21 -0.31
CA GLY A 154 6.56 -14.55 -1.61
C GLY A 154 6.22 -13.06 -1.62
N THR A 155 5.90 -12.42 -0.49
CA THR A 155 5.84 -10.94 -0.42
C THR A 155 7.19 -10.37 -0.89
N ALA A 156 7.16 -9.56 -1.94
CA ALA A 156 8.35 -8.94 -2.50
C ALA A 156 8.83 -7.78 -1.60
N LEU A 157 10.14 -7.60 -1.52
CA LEU A 157 10.78 -6.58 -0.70
C LEU A 157 11.77 -5.79 -1.55
N SER A 158 11.70 -4.47 -1.45
CA SER A 158 12.76 -3.57 -1.93
C SER A 158 13.53 -3.04 -0.72
N VAL A 159 14.85 -3.26 -0.72
CA VAL A 159 15.77 -2.81 0.33
C VAL A 159 16.70 -1.74 -0.23
N PRO A 160 16.62 -0.48 0.19
CA PRO A 160 17.54 0.55 -0.27
C PRO A 160 18.97 0.26 0.22
N ALA A 161 19.98 0.77 -0.48
CA ALA A 161 21.40 0.55 -0.17
C ALA A 161 21.73 0.89 1.30
N GLN A 162 21.14 1.97 1.83
CA GLN A 162 21.37 2.42 3.20
C GLN A 162 20.70 1.53 4.26
N ALA A 163 19.90 0.54 3.88
CA ALA A 163 19.32 -0.45 4.77
C ALA A 163 20.02 -1.82 4.68
N LEU A 164 21.06 -1.95 3.84
CA LEU A 164 21.74 -3.24 3.64
C LEU A 164 22.47 -3.74 4.88
N GLN A 165 22.82 -2.88 5.85
CA GLN A 165 23.35 -3.31 7.14
C GLN A 165 22.35 -4.20 7.92
N LEU A 166 21.06 -4.17 7.59
CA LEU A 166 20.03 -5.00 8.20
C LEU A 166 20.00 -6.43 7.66
N HIS A 167 20.90 -6.79 6.72
CA HIS A 167 20.89 -8.09 6.04
C HIS A 167 20.75 -9.28 7.00
N GLY A 168 21.57 -9.36 8.06
CA GLY A 168 21.48 -10.44 9.04
C GLY A 168 20.12 -10.48 9.75
N ALA A 169 19.63 -9.33 10.22
CA ALA A 169 18.35 -9.24 10.91
C ALA A 169 17.14 -9.54 10.00
N LEU A 170 17.24 -9.19 8.71
CA LEU A 170 16.24 -9.56 7.68
C LEU A 170 16.22 -11.08 7.47
N ILE A 171 17.37 -11.73 7.36
CA ILE A 171 17.46 -13.21 7.28
C ILE A 171 16.85 -13.85 8.53
N ASP A 172 17.21 -13.38 9.71
CA ASP A 172 16.72 -13.91 10.98
C ASP A 172 15.20 -13.76 11.17
N THR A 173 14.59 -12.81 10.46
CA THR A 173 13.13 -12.58 10.48
C THR A 173 12.39 -13.26 9.32
N GLY A 174 13.12 -13.97 8.45
CA GLY A 174 12.57 -14.84 7.42
C GLY A 174 12.56 -14.22 6.02
N PHE A 175 13.28 -13.13 5.80
CA PHE A 175 13.50 -12.58 4.47
C PHE A 175 14.71 -13.20 3.80
N VAL A 176 14.67 -13.30 2.48
CA VAL A 176 15.80 -13.69 1.63
C VAL A 176 16.09 -12.52 0.71
N LEU A 177 17.34 -12.10 0.64
CA LEU A 177 17.78 -11.06 -0.28
C LEU A 177 18.19 -11.66 -1.62
N GLY A 178 17.87 -10.96 -2.70
CA GLY A 178 18.17 -11.30 -4.07
C GLY A 178 19.17 -10.32 -4.70
N PRO A 179 19.13 -10.17 -6.03
CA PRO A 179 20.09 -9.35 -6.75
C PRO A 179 19.97 -7.86 -6.41
N LEU A 180 21.06 -7.15 -6.65
CA LEU A 180 21.05 -5.70 -6.70
C LEU A 180 20.41 -5.23 -8.02
N VAL A 181 19.66 -4.14 -7.95
CA VAL A 181 18.96 -3.49 -9.05
C VAL A 181 19.43 -2.04 -9.09
N SER A 182 19.89 -1.62 -10.26
CA SER A 182 20.36 -0.26 -10.50
C SER A 182 19.23 0.66 -10.93
N ASP A 183 19.42 1.94 -10.62
CA ASP A 183 18.61 3.00 -11.22
C ASP A 183 18.83 3.04 -12.74
N PRO A 184 17.78 3.28 -13.53
CA PRO A 184 17.92 3.52 -14.96
C PRO A 184 18.81 4.75 -15.20
N GLY A 185 20.03 4.52 -15.69
CA GLY A 185 21.02 5.58 -15.97
C GLY A 185 22.02 5.86 -14.84
N ALA A 186 22.02 5.07 -13.75
CA ALA A 186 23.09 5.11 -12.75
C ALA A 186 24.04 3.91 -12.89
N ASP A 187 25.33 4.14 -12.67
CA ASP A 187 26.36 3.09 -12.69
C ASP A 187 26.33 2.19 -11.44
N GLU A 188 25.79 2.68 -10.32
CA GLU A 188 25.76 1.94 -9.06
C GLU A 188 24.36 1.43 -8.70
N ALA A 189 24.31 0.20 -8.22
CA ALA A 189 23.07 -0.43 -7.82
C ALA A 189 22.63 0.03 -6.42
N THR A 190 21.55 0.81 -6.37
CA THR A 190 21.08 1.50 -5.16
C THR A 190 20.05 0.71 -4.35
N THR A 191 19.48 -0.35 -4.93
CA THR A 191 18.38 -1.11 -4.31
C THR A 191 18.61 -2.61 -4.45
N ARG A 192 18.38 -3.37 -3.38
CA ARG A 192 18.43 -4.83 -3.38
C ARG A 192 17.02 -5.41 -3.34
N ALA A 193 16.76 -6.34 -4.26
CA ALA A 193 15.55 -7.14 -4.26
C ALA A 193 15.55 -8.10 -3.07
N GLY A 194 14.37 -8.50 -2.62
CA GLY A 194 14.21 -9.51 -1.58
C GLY A 194 12.80 -10.08 -1.57
N SER A 195 12.59 -11.09 -0.75
CA SER A 195 11.26 -11.67 -0.55
C SER A 195 11.13 -12.30 0.83
N TYR A 196 9.90 -12.36 1.34
CA TYR A 196 9.60 -13.07 2.57
C TYR A 196 9.50 -14.58 2.33
N GLN A 197 10.47 -15.34 2.82
CA GLN A 197 10.57 -16.81 2.68
C GLN A 197 11.06 -17.43 4.01
N PRO A 198 10.25 -17.40 5.08
CA PRO A 198 10.66 -17.95 6.37
C PRO A 198 10.95 -19.45 6.25
N ARG A 199 12.00 -19.93 6.93
CA ARG A 199 12.34 -21.36 7.00
C ARG A 199 11.40 -22.17 7.88
N TRP A 200 10.65 -21.49 8.74
CA TRP A 200 9.60 -22.06 9.60
C TRP A 200 8.22 -21.81 9.00
N ASP A 201 7.22 -22.56 9.44
CA ASP A 201 5.83 -22.23 9.13
C ASP A 201 5.36 -21.05 10.01
N PRO A 202 5.04 -19.87 9.43
CA PRO A 202 4.51 -18.77 10.21
C PRO A 202 3.17 -19.17 10.86
N GLY A 203 3.22 -19.45 12.17
CA GLY A 203 2.15 -20.07 12.96
C GLY A 203 0.72 -19.59 12.68
N SER A 204 -0.22 -20.53 12.79
CA SER A 204 -1.64 -20.41 12.44
C SER A 204 -2.43 -19.33 13.19
N SER A 205 -1.92 -18.79 14.31
CA SER A 205 -2.55 -17.64 15.00
C SER A 205 -2.57 -16.37 14.13
N ARG A 206 -1.73 -16.31 13.08
CA ARG A 206 -1.78 -15.27 12.04
C ARG A 206 -2.85 -15.54 10.97
N SER A 207 -3.46 -16.73 10.95
CA SER A 207 -4.47 -17.14 9.96
C SER A 207 -5.88 -16.61 10.26
N VAL A 208 -6.19 -16.31 11.51
CA VAL A 208 -7.51 -15.78 11.92
C VAL A 208 -7.85 -14.45 11.23
N TRP A 209 -6.82 -13.67 10.87
CA TRP A 209 -6.97 -12.39 10.15
C TRP A 209 -6.74 -12.51 8.64
N ARG A 210 -6.29 -13.69 8.18
CA ARG A 210 -6.32 -14.07 6.76
C ARG A 210 -7.70 -14.67 6.48
N ASN A 211 -8.75 -13.88 6.72
CA ASN A 211 -10.05 -14.22 6.14
C ASN A 211 -9.80 -14.33 4.64
N ALA A 212 -9.96 -15.53 4.10
CA ALA A 212 -10.03 -15.70 2.67
C ALA A 212 -11.08 -14.69 2.17
N PRO A 213 -10.79 -13.94 1.09
CA PRO A 213 -11.79 -13.05 0.54
C PRO A 213 -13.06 -13.87 0.33
N MET A 214 -14.14 -13.51 1.03
CA MET A 214 -15.44 -14.14 0.80
C MET A 214 -15.77 -13.93 -0.67
N ALA A 215 -16.19 -15.01 -1.33
CA ALA A 215 -16.75 -14.90 -2.65
C ALA A 215 -17.87 -13.86 -2.60
N VAL A 216 -17.82 -12.92 -3.54
CA VAL A 216 -18.86 -11.91 -3.67
C VAL A 216 -20.18 -12.62 -3.87
N GLY A 217 -21.21 -12.21 -3.12
CA GLY A 217 -22.52 -12.81 -3.20
C GLY A 217 -23.58 -11.87 -2.65
N ASP A 218 -24.60 -12.46 -2.05
CA ASP A 218 -25.76 -11.72 -1.56
C ASP A 218 -25.60 -11.42 -0.07
N CYS A 219 -25.99 -10.21 0.33
CA CYS A 219 -26.07 -9.85 1.74
C CYS A 219 -27.33 -9.05 2.05
N THR A 220 -27.86 -9.28 3.25
CA THR A 220 -28.99 -8.51 3.78
C THR A 220 -28.51 -7.56 4.87
N VAL A 221 -28.84 -6.28 4.74
CA VAL A 221 -28.63 -5.25 5.77
C VAL A 221 -29.98 -4.99 6.45
N ILE A 222 -30.02 -5.14 7.77
CA ILE A 222 -31.20 -4.84 8.59
C ILE A 222 -31.04 -3.43 9.15
N GLY A 223 -31.98 -2.55 8.80
CA GLY A 223 -31.94 -1.11 9.05
C GLY A 223 -31.46 -0.33 7.81
N ALA A 224 -32.26 0.63 7.39
CA ALA A 224 -32.03 1.63 6.34
C ALA A 224 -31.74 3.02 6.93
N GLY A 225 -31.40 3.11 8.23
CA GLY A 225 -30.78 4.30 8.82
C GLY A 225 -29.38 4.58 8.24
N LEU A 226 -28.73 5.67 8.70
CA LEU A 226 -27.43 6.13 8.16
C LEU A 226 -26.38 5.00 8.13
N ALA A 227 -26.23 4.25 9.22
CA ALA A 227 -25.27 3.15 9.28
C ALA A 227 -25.59 2.06 8.25
N GLY A 228 -26.86 1.66 8.12
CA GLY A 228 -27.30 0.65 7.16
C GLY A 228 -27.10 1.08 5.71
N ALA A 229 -27.45 2.32 5.39
CA ALA A 229 -27.20 2.91 4.07
C ALA A 229 -25.70 2.93 3.72
N MET A 230 -24.83 3.29 4.67
CA MET A 230 -23.38 3.30 4.47
C MET A 230 -22.79 1.90 4.31
N VAL A 231 -23.28 0.92 5.09
CA VAL A 231 -22.90 -0.50 4.93
C VAL A 231 -23.32 -1.01 3.57
N ALA A 232 -24.56 -0.75 3.16
CA ALA A 232 -25.08 -1.15 1.85
C ALA A 232 -24.26 -0.55 0.71
N GLN A 233 -23.99 0.76 0.76
CA GLN A 233 -23.15 1.43 -0.23
C GLN A 233 -21.73 0.81 -0.27
N ALA A 234 -21.12 0.56 0.89
CA ALA A 234 -19.79 -0.03 0.96
C ALA A 234 -19.74 -1.45 0.37
N LEU A 235 -20.76 -2.28 0.63
CA LEU A 235 -20.85 -3.64 0.10
C LEU A 235 -21.13 -3.63 -1.41
N SER A 236 -22.07 -2.82 -1.89
CA SER A 236 -22.35 -2.67 -3.33
C SER A 236 -21.13 -2.24 -4.14
N ARG A 237 -20.30 -1.33 -3.60
CA ARG A 237 -19.01 -0.94 -4.23
C ARG A 237 -18.00 -2.08 -4.34
N ARG A 238 -18.18 -3.17 -3.59
CA ARG A 238 -17.38 -4.40 -3.64
C ARG A 238 -18.11 -5.51 -4.43
N ALA A 239 -19.07 -5.12 -5.27
CA ALA A 239 -19.89 -5.98 -6.12
C ALA A 239 -20.86 -6.92 -5.39
N TRP A 240 -21.09 -6.73 -4.08
CA TRP A 240 -22.11 -7.50 -3.36
C TRP A 240 -23.51 -7.13 -3.84
N GLN A 241 -24.39 -8.12 -3.96
CA GLN A 241 -25.81 -7.88 -4.15
C GLN A 241 -26.44 -7.60 -2.77
N VAL A 242 -26.75 -6.33 -2.51
CA VAL A 242 -27.25 -5.91 -1.20
C VAL A 242 -28.77 -5.77 -1.20
N ARG A 243 -29.43 -6.46 -0.27
CA ARG A 243 -30.83 -6.23 0.10
C ARG A 243 -30.88 -5.45 1.40
N VAL A 244 -31.58 -4.32 1.44
CA VAL A 244 -31.80 -3.56 2.67
C VAL A 244 -33.24 -3.79 3.13
N LEU A 245 -33.42 -4.15 4.40
CA LEU A 245 -34.73 -4.32 5.03
C LEU A 245 -34.85 -3.32 6.18
N ASP A 246 -35.96 -2.58 6.23
CA ASP A 246 -36.28 -1.70 7.34
C ASP A 246 -37.75 -1.93 7.77
N ALA A 247 -38.04 -1.68 9.04
CA ALA A 247 -39.39 -1.71 9.59
C ALA A 247 -40.17 -0.43 9.25
N ALA A 248 -39.48 0.69 9.05
CA ALA A 248 -40.05 1.95 8.62
C ALA A 248 -40.39 1.94 7.12
N GLN A 249 -41.40 2.73 6.72
CA GLN A 249 -41.81 2.85 5.32
C GLN A 249 -40.80 3.63 4.45
N GLN A 250 -39.93 4.44 5.07
CA GLN A 250 -38.95 5.27 4.39
C GLN A 250 -37.56 5.06 4.99
N PRO A 251 -36.48 5.15 4.19
CA PRO A 251 -35.11 5.08 4.69
C PRO A 251 -34.78 6.31 5.57
N ALA A 252 -33.92 6.11 6.56
CA ALA A 252 -33.49 7.13 7.52
C ALA A 252 -34.62 7.85 8.29
N ALA A 253 -35.77 7.17 8.47
CA ALA A 253 -36.88 7.61 9.31
C ALA A 253 -36.65 7.34 10.80
#